data_AF-A0AAE0S6Y1-F1
#
_entry.id   AF-A0AAE0S6Y1-F1
#
_cell.length_a   1.000
_cell.length_b   1.000
_cell.length_c   1.000
_cell.angle_alpha   90.00
_cell.angle_beta   90.00
_cell.angle_gamma   90.00
#
_symmetry.space_group_name_H-M   'P 1'
#
loop_
_entity.id
_entity.type
_entity.pdbx_description
1 polymer ?
#
loop_
_entity_poly.entity_id
_entity_poly.type
_entity_poly.pdbx_seq_one_letter_code
_entity_poly.pdbx_strand_id
1 'polypeptide(L)'
;MAALSMHETVPGHHLAESYSLVSDLPPFRKHMNWRVISAPFYFPFFNSYLEGWALYTEYLGEEMGIYRDDFELMGRYIEEMFRACKLVDTGLHYFGWDQERAIEYLLNDTGYTREGTAIEIDCYITWPGQACGYKIGELKIKELRQKAEKELGPHFDLSEFHYTILSNGPMPLYTLENVIDSWINDVILRKV
;
A
#
# COMPACT_ATOMS: atom_id res chain seq x y z
N MET A 1 2.29 17.78 -0.29
CA MET A 1 1.34 17.49 -1.39
C MET A 1 0.18 16.70 -0.80
N ALA A 2 -1.06 16.88 -1.28
CA ALA A 2 -2.24 16.24 -0.69
C ALA A 2 -2.11 14.70 -0.64
N ALA A 3 -1.60 14.09 -1.72
CA ALA A 3 -1.34 12.65 -1.79
C ALA A 3 -0.39 12.18 -0.68
N LEU A 4 0.78 12.82 -0.53
CA LEU A 4 1.72 12.52 0.55
C LEU A 4 1.10 12.70 1.95
N SER A 5 0.33 13.78 2.16
CA SER A 5 -0.37 13.97 3.44
C SER A 5 -1.33 12.83 3.74
N MET A 6 -2.09 12.36 2.75
CA MET A 6 -2.98 11.22 2.92
C MET A 6 -2.20 9.93 3.21
N HIS A 7 -1.13 9.68 2.45
CA HIS A 7 -0.26 8.52 2.59
C HIS A 7 0.30 8.38 4.02
N GLU A 8 0.86 9.45 4.55
CA GLU A 8 1.55 9.43 5.85
C GLU A 8 0.59 9.55 7.04
N THR A 9 -0.53 10.24 6.85
CA THR A 9 -1.43 10.60 7.96
C THR A 9 -2.79 9.93 7.86
N VAL A 10 -3.85 10.71 7.65
CA VAL A 10 -5.22 10.23 7.52
C VAL A 10 -5.64 10.35 6.06
N PRO A 11 -6.11 9.26 5.42
CA PRO A 11 -6.43 7.95 5.99
C PRO A 11 -5.31 6.88 5.92
N GLY A 12 -4.08 7.24 5.55
CA GLY A 12 -2.97 6.30 5.35
C GLY A 12 -2.34 5.74 6.64
N HIS A 13 -1.01 5.83 6.77
CA HIS A 13 -0.24 5.15 7.81
C HIS A 13 -0.74 5.45 9.23
N HIS A 14 -0.91 6.74 9.58
CA HIS A 14 -1.32 7.12 10.93
C HIS A 14 -2.66 6.48 11.33
N LEU A 15 -3.63 6.43 10.41
CA LEU A 15 -4.92 5.81 10.69
C LEU A 15 -4.77 4.29 10.87
N ALA A 16 -4.06 3.62 9.96
CA ALA A 16 -3.89 2.16 10.02
C ALA A 16 -3.17 1.70 11.29
N GLU A 17 -2.15 2.44 11.71
CA GLU A 17 -1.45 2.18 12.97
C GLU A 17 -2.34 2.45 14.18
N SER A 18 -3.13 3.53 14.15
CA SER A 18 -4.07 3.86 15.24
C SER A 18 -5.08 2.75 15.45
N TYR A 19 -5.65 2.17 14.38
CA TYR A 19 -6.54 1.00 14.46
C TYR A 19 -5.85 -0.20 15.09
N SER A 20 -4.59 -0.46 14.70
CA SER A 20 -3.81 -1.57 15.23
C SER A 20 -3.57 -1.42 16.73
N LEU A 21 -3.25 -0.20 17.20
CA LEU A 21 -2.97 0.09 18.61
C LEU A 21 -4.19 -0.08 19.52
N VAL A 22 -5.38 0.30 19.04
CA VAL A 22 -6.64 0.22 19.83
C VAL A 22 -7.40 -1.09 19.64
N SER A 23 -6.96 -1.97 18.73
CA SER A 23 -7.58 -3.28 18.49
C SER A 23 -7.51 -4.21 19.70
N ASP A 24 -8.25 -5.32 19.66
CA ASP A 24 -8.11 -6.43 20.63
C ASP A 24 -7.10 -7.50 20.18
N LEU A 25 -6.25 -7.19 19.20
CA LEU A 25 -5.26 -8.14 18.69
C LEU A 25 -4.23 -8.54 19.77
N PRO A 26 -3.66 -9.76 19.69
CA PRO A 26 -2.56 -10.15 20.55
C PRO A 26 -1.39 -9.13 20.48
N PRO A 27 -0.66 -8.87 21.58
CA PRO A 27 0.42 -7.87 21.60
C PRO A 27 1.46 -8.05 20.50
N PHE A 28 1.76 -9.30 20.13
CA PHE A 28 2.70 -9.61 19.05
C PHE A 28 2.21 -9.17 17.68
N ARG A 29 0.90 -8.94 17.48
CA ARG A 29 0.31 -8.36 16.25
C ARG A 29 0.19 -6.84 16.31
N LYS A 30 0.08 -6.25 17.50
CA LYS A 30 -0.07 -4.79 17.70
C LYS A 30 1.22 -4.01 17.47
N HIS A 31 2.35 -4.56 17.91
CA HIS A 31 3.63 -3.82 17.97
C HIS A 31 4.63 -4.24 16.88
N MET A 32 4.16 -4.84 15.77
CA MET A 32 5.01 -5.40 14.72
C MET A 32 5.80 -4.33 13.93
N ASN A 33 5.30 -3.10 13.86
CA ASN A 33 5.80 -2.09 12.90
C ASN A 33 6.94 -1.21 13.44
N TRP A 34 7.15 -1.13 14.76
CA TRP A 34 8.03 -0.09 15.35
C TRP A 34 9.53 -0.39 15.25
N ARG A 35 9.95 -1.60 14.86
CA ARG A 35 11.35 -2.03 14.95
C ARG A 35 11.89 -2.67 13.66
N VAL A 36 11.62 -2.03 12.52
CA VAL A 36 12.25 -2.41 11.25
C VAL A 36 13.71 -1.94 11.18
N ILE A 37 14.11 -0.93 11.96
CA ILE A 37 15.47 -0.33 11.91
C ILE A 37 16.31 -0.61 13.17
N SER A 38 15.80 -1.41 14.10
CA SER A 38 16.49 -1.72 15.36
C SER A 38 16.74 -3.22 15.46
N ALA A 39 18.02 -3.61 15.51
CA ALA A 39 18.39 -4.98 15.77
C ALA A 39 18.09 -5.36 17.25
N PRO A 40 17.57 -6.58 17.52
CA PRO A 40 17.15 -7.57 16.52
C PRO A 40 15.86 -7.13 15.81
N PHE A 41 15.81 -7.30 14.49
CA PHE A 41 14.61 -7.03 13.68
C PHE A 41 13.45 -7.86 14.23
N TYR A 42 12.33 -7.21 14.54
CA TYR A 42 11.12 -7.93 14.92
C TYR A 42 10.38 -8.33 13.64
N PHE A 43 10.57 -9.59 13.24
CA PHE A 43 9.79 -10.24 12.19
C PHE A 43 8.48 -10.78 12.78
N PRO A 44 7.34 -10.75 12.05
CA PRO A 44 7.16 -10.28 10.66
C PRO A 44 7.02 -8.77 10.42
N PHE A 45 7.50 -8.28 9.27
CA PHE A 45 7.18 -6.95 8.72
C PHE A 45 6.26 -7.11 7.49
N PHE A 46 5.06 -6.54 7.52
CA PHE A 46 4.06 -6.68 6.45
C PHE A 46 4.06 -5.48 5.51
N ASN A 47 5.21 -5.24 4.88
CA ASN A 47 5.45 -4.13 3.96
C ASN A 47 4.30 -3.90 2.97
N SER A 48 3.90 -4.94 2.23
CA SER A 48 2.87 -4.79 1.19
C SER A 48 1.48 -4.46 1.73
N TYR A 49 1.16 -4.84 2.96
CA TYR A 49 -0.10 -4.42 3.58
C TYR A 49 -0.04 -2.92 3.92
N LEU A 50 1.04 -2.48 4.57
CA LEU A 50 1.18 -1.12 5.08
C LEU A 50 1.30 -0.11 3.95
N GLU A 51 2.28 -0.33 3.07
CA GLU A 51 2.53 0.54 1.92
C GLU A 51 1.40 0.46 0.90
N GLY A 52 0.81 -0.73 0.74
CA GLY A 52 -0.35 -0.92 -0.12
C GLY A 52 -1.57 -0.15 0.36
N TRP A 53 -1.84 -0.15 1.68
CA TRP A 53 -2.91 0.65 2.27
C TRP A 53 -2.67 2.14 2.06
N ALA A 54 -1.48 2.63 2.40
CA ALA A 54 -1.16 4.05 2.25
C ALA A 54 -1.30 4.51 0.78
N LEU A 55 -0.77 3.74 -0.18
CA LEU A 55 -0.91 4.06 -1.60
C LEU A 55 -2.37 3.94 -2.08
N TYR A 56 -3.15 2.98 -1.57
CA TYR A 56 -4.58 2.88 -1.85
C TYR A 56 -5.35 4.13 -1.37
N THR A 57 -4.94 4.73 -0.25
CA THR A 57 -5.59 5.95 0.24
C THR A 57 -5.31 7.18 -0.62
N GLU A 58 -4.17 7.25 -1.31
CA GLU A 58 -3.91 8.29 -2.30
C GLU A 58 -4.93 8.21 -3.45
N TYR A 59 -5.20 6.99 -3.95
CA TYR A 59 -6.25 6.74 -4.93
C TYR A 59 -7.64 7.12 -4.38
N LEU A 60 -7.96 6.73 -3.13
CA LEU A 60 -9.22 7.06 -2.47
C LEU A 60 -9.44 8.59 -2.37
N GLY A 61 -8.36 9.38 -2.26
CA GLY A 61 -8.43 10.84 -2.24
C GLY A 61 -9.13 11.45 -3.46
N GLU A 62 -9.06 10.78 -4.61
CA GLU A 62 -9.77 11.21 -5.82
C GLU A 62 -11.28 11.01 -5.67
N GLU A 63 -11.69 9.83 -5.19
CA GLU A 63 -13.10 9.53 -4.91
C GLU A 63 -13.68 10.41 -3.79
N MET A 64 -12.84 10.83 -2.84
CA MET A 64 -13.21 11.73 -1.74
C MET A 64 -13.23 13.21 -2.14
N GLY A 65 -12.76 13.57 -3.35
CA GLY A 65 -12.67 14.97 -3.79
C GLY A 65 -11.62 15.80 -3.03
N ILE A 66 -10.54 15.17 -2.57
CA ILE A 66 -9.47 15.84 -1.80
C ILE A 66 -8.59 16.71 -2.71
N TYR A 67 -8.36 16.28 -3.95
CA TYR A 67 -7.56 17.03 -4.92
C TYR A 67 -8.40 18.16 -5.51
N ARG A 68 -7.97 19.41 -5.30
CA ARG A 68 -8.78 20.60 -5.56
C ARG A 68 -8.73 21.05 -7.01
N ASP A 69 -7.66 20.71 -7.71
CA ASP A 69 -7.41 21.08 -9.09
C ASP A 69 -6.56 20.02 -9.82
N ASP A 70 -6.44 20.20 -11.14
CA ASP A 70 -5.69 19.30 -12.02
C ASP A 70 -4.20 19.23 -11.66
N PHE A 71 -3.62 20.25 -11.01
CA PHE A 71 -2.22 20.23 -10.59
C PHE A 71 -2.01 19.35 -9.36
N GLU A 72 -2.92 19.39 -8.39
CA GLU A 72 -2.89 18.49 -7.24
C GLU A 72 -3.15 17.03 -7.66
N LEU A 73 -4.06 16.83 -8.60
CA LEU A 73 -4.34 15.51 -9.17
C LEU A 73 -3.15 15.00 -10.01
N MET A 74 -2.52 15.86 -10.82
CA MET A 74 -1.27 15.53 -11.51
C MET A 74 -0.16 15.14 -10.51
N GLY A 75 -0.05 15.85 -9.39
CA GLY A 75 0.87 15.50 -8.31
C GLY A 75 0.66 14.07 -7.80
N ARG A 76 -0.60 13.67 -7.56
CA ARG A 76 -0.95 12.28 -7.21
C ARG A 76 -0.49 11.28 -8.27
N TYR A 77 -0.75 11.56 -9.56
CA TYR A 77 -0.36 10.65 -10.64
C TYR A 77 1.16 10.51 -10.76
N ILE A 78 1.93 11.59 -10.58
CA ILE A 78 3.40 11.54 -10.56
C ILE A 78 3.88 10.62 -9.43
N GLU A 79 3.28 10.74 -8.24
CA GLU A 79 3.62 9.89 -7.10
C GLU A 79 3.24 8.42 -7.36
N GLU A 80 2.06 8.16 -7.94
CA GLU A 80 1.61 6.80 -8.30
C GLU A 80 2.52 6.16 -9.37
N MET A 81 2.89 6.91 -10.41
CA MET A 81 3.82 6.48 -11.44
C MET A 81 5.17 6.10 -10.84
N PHE A 82 5.70 6.91 -9.92
CA PHE A 82 6.94 6.58 -9.22
C PHE A 82 6.83 5.26 -8.44
N ARG A 83 5.74 5.01 -7.69
CA ARG A 83 5.54 3.71 -7.00
C ARG A 83 5.37 2.54 -7.97
N ALA A 84 4.81 2.77 -9.16
CA ALA A 84 4.75 1.75 -10.20
C ALA A 84 6.15 1.42 -10.76
N CYS A 85 6.97 2.44 -11.02
CA CYS A 85 8.34 2.28 -11.48
C CYS A 85 9.24 1.58 -10.45
N LYS A 86 8.90 1.60 -9.15
CA LYS A 86 9.62 0.83 -8.11
C LYS A 86 9.66 -0.69 -8.37
N LEU A 87 8.79 -1.21 -9.24
CA LEU A 87 8.89 -2.59 -9.73
C LEU A 87 10.18 -2.87 -10.55
N VAL A 88 10.98 -1.84 -10.85
CA VAL A 88 12.37 -1.94 -11.34
C VAL A 88 13.24 -2.86 -10.47
N ASP A 89 12.88 -3.05 -9.20
CA ASP A 89 13.49 -4.03 -8.30
C ASP A 89 13.54 -5.44 -8.93
N THR A 90 12.51 -5.85 -9.68
CA THR A 90 12.54 -7.10 -10.46
C THR A 90 13.54 -7.05 -11.62
N GLY A 91 13.74 -5.87 -12.21
CA GLY A 91 14.80 -5.60 -13.19
C GLY A 91 16.18 -5.91 -12.62
N LEU A 92 16.48 -5.33 -11.45
CA LEU A 92 17.74 -5.50 -10.73
C LEU A 92 17.97 -6.95 -10.28
N HIS A 93 16.97 -7.56 -9.65
CA HIS A 93 17.17 -8.82 -8.89
C HIS A 93 16.76 -10.09 -9.63
N TYR A 94 16.05 -9.99 -10.75
CA TYR A 94 15.62 -11.16 -11.53
C TYR A 94 16.01 -11.06 -13.01
N PHE A 95 15.84 -9.90 -13.65
CA PHE A 95 16.13 -9.73 -15.09
C PHE A 95 17.58 -9.35 -15.40
N GLY A 96 18.45 -9.23 -14.39
CA GLY A 96 19.88 -8.97 -14.56
C GLY A 96 20.19 -7.56 -15.07
N TRP A 97 19.36 -6.56 -14.73
CA TRP A 97 19.66 -5.17 -15.06
C TRP A 97 20.80 -4.67 -14.17
N ASP A 98 21.68 -3.86 -14.75
CA ASP A 98 22.65 -3.11 -13.97
C ASP A 98 22.01 -1.84 -13.36
N GLN A 99 22.77 -1.20 -12.47
CA GLN A 99 22.33 0.00 -11.77
C GLN A 99 22.01 1.15 -12.73
N GLU A 100 22.84 1.37 -13.75
CA GLU A 100 22.63 2.49 -14.68
C GLU A 100 21.35 2.32 -15.49
N ARG A 101 21.07 1.10 -15.99
CA ARG A 101 19.80 0.81 -16.68
C ARG A 101 18.59 1.04 -15.78
N ALA A 102 18.68 0.68 -14.49
CA ALA A 102 17.59 0.93 -13.55
C ALA A 102 17.38 2.43 -13.28
N ILE A 103 18.46 3.22 -13.21
CA ILE A 103 18.41 4.68 -13.10
C ILE A 103 17.77 5.30 -14.35
N GLU A 104 18.23 4.91 -15.54
CA GLU A 104 17.70 5.42 -16.81
C GLU A 104 16.21 5.11 -16.96
N TYR A 105 15.78 3.92 -16.57
CA TYR A 105 14.37 3.54 -16.57
C TYR A 105 13.53 4.48 -15.70
N LEU A 106 13.91 4.71 -14.44
CA LEU A 106 13.18 5.62 -13.56
C LEU A 106 13.19 7.07 -14.08
N LEU A 107 14.29 7.54 -14.67
CA LEU A 107 14.39 8.91 -15.18
C LEU A 107 13.53 9.15 -16.43
N ASN A 108 13.35 8.14 -17.28
CA ASN A 108 12.53 8.28 -18.48
C ASN A 108 11.03 8.33 -18.16
N ASP A 109 10.61 7.63 -17.11
CA ASP A 109 9.19 7.45 -16.77
C ASP A 109 8.73 8.28 -15.56
N THR A 110 9.62 9.04 -14.91
CA THR A 110 9.28 9.86 -13.73
C THR A 110 9.88 11.28 -13.80
N GLY A 111 9.36 12.19 -12.98
CA GLY A 111 9.86 13.58 -12.87
C GLY A 111 11.02 13.76 -11.89
N TYR A 112 11.69 12.69 -11.45
CA TYR A 112 12.72 12.73 -10.42
C TYR A 112 14.09 13.14 -10.96
N THR A 113 14.95 13.68 -10.09
CA THR A 113 16.34 14.01 -10.45
C THR A 113 17.21 12.77 -10.51
N ARG A 114 18.30 12.82 -11.30
CA ARG A 114 19.26 11.70 -11.36
C ARG A 114 19.84 11.36 -9.99
N GLU A 115 20.13 12.37 -9.19
CA GLU A 115 20.67 12.20 -7.84
C GLU A 115 19.67 11.49 -6.93
N GLY A 116 18.40 11.90 -6.94
CA GLY A 116 17.34 11.25 -6.15
C GLY A 116 17.09 9.82 -6.60
N THR A 117 17.02 9.60 -7.91
CA THR A 117 16.84 8.26 -8.49
C THR A 117 17.99 7.33 -8.12
N ALA A 118 19.25 7.80 -8.18
CA ALA A 118 20.41 6.98 -7.82
C ALA A 118 20.34 6.51 -6.35
N ILE A 119 19.95 7.39 -5.43
CA ILE A 119 19.77 7.05 -4.00
C ILE A 119 18.70 5.97 -3.83
N GLU A 120 17.57 6.09 -4.52
CA GLU A 120 16.50 5.09 -4.47
C GLU A 120 16.96 3.74 -5.03
N ILE A 121 17.68 3.73 -6.16
CA ILE A 121 18.23 2.50 -6.72
C ILE A 121 19.25 1.85 -5.77
N ASP A 122 20.11 2.61 -5.10
CA ASP A 122 21.03 2.09 -4.08
C ASP A 122 20.27 1.42 -2.92
N CYS A 123 19.14 2.02 -2.50
CA CYS A 123 18.24 1.41 -1.52
C CYS A 123 17.65 0.09 -2.03
N TYR A 124 17.20 0.03 -3.29
CA TYR A 124 16.61 -1.19 -3.85
C TYR A 124 17.63 -2.33 -4.01
N ILE A 125 18.88 -1.99 -4.31
CA ILE A 125 20.00 -2.96 -4.35
C ILE A 125 20.24 -3.56 -2.97
N THR A 126 20.20 -2.75 -1.91
CA THR A 126 20.49 -3.17 -0.54
C THR A 126 19.29 -3.81 0.18
N TRP A 127 18.06 -3.61 -0.32
CA TRP A 127 16.84 -4.18 0.25
C TRP A 127 15.91 -4.80 -0.81
N PRO A 128 16.28 -5.97 -1.36
CA PRO A 128 15.54 -6.60 -2.45
C PRO A 128 14.07 -6.88 -2.10
N GLY A 129 13.15 -6.52 -2.99
CA GLY A 129 11.72 -6.81 -2.87
C GLY A 129 10.91 -5.83 -2.03
N GLN A 130 11.53 -4.97 -1.21
CA GLN A 130 10.79 -3.99 -0.40
C GLN A 130 10.06 -2.97 -1.29
N ALA A 131 10.72 -2.48 -2.34
CA ALA A 131 10.16 -1.51 -3.27
C ALA A 131 8.91 -2.03 -4.01
N CYS A 132 8.80 -3.36 -4.20
CA CYS A 132 7.63 -3.98 -4.81
C CYS A 132 6.37 -3.94 -3.92
N GLY A 133 6.52 -3.82 -2.60
CA GLY A 133 5.39 -3.94 -1.68
C GLY A 133 4.32 -2.86 -1.86
N TYR A 134 4.73 -1.64 -2.20
CA TYR A 134 3.83 -0.50 -2.45
C TYR A 134 2.78 -0.85 -3.50
N LYS A 135 3.21 -1.08 -4.74
CA LYS A 135 2.27 -1.28 -5.86
C LYS A 135 1.57 -2.62 -5.80
N ILE A 136 2.25 -3.69 -5.39
CA ILE A 136 1.63 -5.01 -5.23
C ILE A 136 0.52 -4.98 -4.16
N GLY A 137 0.78 -4.28 -3.05
CA GLY A 137 -0.19 -4.08 -1.99
C GLY A 137 -1.42 -3.30 -2.44
N GLU A 138 -1.22 -2.15 -3.07
CA GLU A 138 -2.31 -1.30 -3.57
C GLU A 138 -3.17 -2.06 -4.59
N LEU A 139 -2.54 -2.75 -5.55
CA LEU A 139 -3.25 -3.52 -6.57
C LEU A 139 -4.11 -4.62 -5.94
N LYS A 140 -3.58 -5.33 -4.93
CA LYS A 140 -4.36 -6.36 -4.22
C LYS A 140 -5.53 -5.75 -3.44
N ILE A 141 -5.36 -4.62 -2.76
CA ILE A 141 -6.48 -3.97 -2.06
C ILE A 141 -7.58 -3.52 -3.05
N LYS A 142 -7.19 -2.97 -4.20
CA LYS A 142 -8.13 -2.59 -5.28
C LYS A 142 -8.85 -3.81 -5.86
N GLU A 143 -8.14 -4.92 -6.08
CA GLU A 143 -8.71 -6.20 -6.52
C GLU A 143 -9.77 -6.71 -5.51
N LEU A 144 -9.44 -6.70 -4.21
CA LEU A 144 -10.35 -7.14 -3.15
C LEU A 144 -11.58 -6.23 -3.04
N ARG A 145 -11.41 -4.91 -3.20
CA ARG A 145 -12.54 -3.97 -3.27
C ARG A 145 -13.46 -4.28 -4.44
N GLN A 146 -12.91 -4.44 -5.64
CA GLN A 146 -13.68 -4.76 -6.84
C GLN A 146 -14.44 -6.09 -6.69
N LYS A 147 -13.81 -7.10 -6.07
CA LYS A 147 -14.46 -8.37 -5.73
C LYS A 147 -15.65 -8.14 -4.80
N ALA A 148 -15.47 -7.40 -3.70
CA ALA A 148 -16.53 -7.11 -2.74
C ALA A 148 -17.68 -6.30 -3.36
N GLU A 149 -17.38 -5.27 -4.15
CA GLU A 149 -18.38 -4.47 -4.88
C GLU A 149 -19.22 -5.35 -5.81
N LYS A 150 -18.58 -6.29 -6.51
CA LYS A 150 -19.25 -7.23 -7.42
C LYS A 150 -20.13 -8.24 -6.69
N GLU A 151 -19.63 -8.84 -5.62
CA GLU A 151 -20.34 -9.91 -4.90
C GLU A 151 -21.46 -9.38 -4.00
N LEU A 152 -21.28 -8.22 -3.38
CA LEU A 152 -22.26 -7.62 -2.47
C LEU A 152 -23.24 -6.68 -3.19
N GLY A 153 -22.87 -6.11 -4.34
CA GLY A 153 -23.73 -5.24 -5.14
C GLY A 153 -24.31 -4.08 -4.30
N PRO A 154 -25.64 -3.89 -4.25
CA PRO A 154 -26.27 -2.83 -3.44
C PRO A 154 -26.04 -2.96 -1.93
N HIS A 155 -25.52 -4.08 -1.45
CA HIS A 155 -25.17 -4.30 -0.04
C HIS A 155 -23.71 -3.99 0.29
N PHE A 156 -22.90 -3.61 -0.70
CA PHE A 156 -21.53 -3.17 -0.46
C PHE A 156 -21.53 -1.84 0.30
N ASP A 157 -20.77 -1.79 1.39
CA ASP A 157 -20.48 -0.56 2.13
C ASP A 157 -18.97 -0.37 2.19
N LEU A 158 -18.50 0.77 1.65
CA LEU A 158 -17.08 1.10 1.60
C LEU A 158 -16.46 1.27 2.99
N SER A 159 -17.23 1.82 3.94
CA SER A 159 -16.79 2.02 5.32
C SER A 159 -16.59 0.69 6.03
N GLU A 160 -17.49 -0.27 5.81
CA GLU A 160 -17.36 -1.64 6.34
C GLU A 160 -16.19 -2.39 5.71
N PHE A 161 -15.93 -2.19 4.41
CA PHE A 161 -14.75 -2.74 3.75
C PHE A 161 -13.45 -2.19 4.38
N HIS A 162 -13.32 -0.87 4.54
CA HIS A 162 -12.16 -0.26 5.19
C HIS A 162 -12.02 -0.69 6.65
N TYR A 163 -13.12 -0.71 7.39
CA TYR A 163 -13.14 -1.18 8.77
C TYR A 163 -12.64 -2.62 8.88
N THR A 164 -13.08 -3.50 7.97
CA THR A 164 -12.64 -4.91 7.94
C THR A 164 -11.13 -5.03 7.71
N ILE A 165 -10.56 -4.24 6.79
CA ILE A 165 -9.10 -4.21 6.56
C ILE A 165 -8.34 -3.73 7.80
N LEU A 166 -8.76 -2.59 8.35
CA LEU A 166 -8.00 -1.89 9.40
C LEU A 166 -8.13 -2.56 10.78
N SER A 167 -9.32 -3.02 11.15
CA SER A 167 -9.58 -3.65 12.46
C SER A 167 -8.84 -4.97 12.65
N ASN A 168 -8.51 -5.66 11.56
CA ASN A 168 -7.75 -6.91 11.60
C ASN A 168 -6.22 -6.69 11.60
N GLY A 169 -5.76 -5.45 11.47
CA GLY A 169 -4.35 -5.04 11.54
C GLY A 169 -3.45 -5.63 10.43
N PRO A 170 -2.14 -5.34 10.47
CA PRO A 170 -1.18 -5.81 9.48
C PRO A 170 -1.12 -7.34 9.39
N MET A 171 -1.03 -7.84 8.16
CA MET A 171 -0.97 -9.27 7.84
C MET A 171 -0.45 -9.52 6.41
N PRO A 172 -0.10 -10.76 6.05
CA PRO A 172 0.17 -11.12 4.66
C PRO A 172 -1.05 -10.88 3.76
N LEU A 173 -0.82 -10.48 2.51
CA LEU A 173 -1.89 -10.19 1.56
C LEU A 173 -2.83 -11.37 1.29
N TYR A 174 -2.32 -12.61 1.30
CA TYR A 174 -3.17 -13.80 1.17
C TYR A 174 -4.09 -14.00 2.40
N THR A 175 -3.65 -13.57 3.59
CA THR A 175 -4.48 -13.62 4.80
C THR A 175 -5.53 -12.52 4.74
N LEU A 176 -5.16 -11.34 4.23
CA LEU A 176 -6.10 -10.24 4.00
C LEU A 176 -7.23 -10.67 3.05
N GLU A 177 -6.88 -11.37 1.96
CA GLU A 177 -7.86 -11.94 1.04
C GLU A 177 -8.85 -12.88 1.75
N ASN A 178 -8.36 -13.80 2.58
CA ASN A 178 -9.24 -14.68 3.37
C ASN A 178 -10.15 -13.91 4.34
N VAL A 179 -9.66 -12.81 4.95
CA VAL A 179 -10.45 -11.96 5.84
C VAL A 179 -11.58 -11.28 5.08
N ILE A 180 -11.28 -10.72 3.90
CA ILE A 180 -12.30 -10.09 3.05
C ILE A 180 -13.32 -11.11 2.56
N ASP A 181 -12.87 -12.30 2.15
CA ASP A 181 -13.76 -13.38 1.70
C ASP A 181 -14.70 -13.84 2.82
N SER A 182 -14.20 -13.96 4.05
CA SER A 182 -15.03 -14.28 5.21
C SER A 182 -16.07 -13.18 5.47
N TRP A 183 -15.68 -11.91 5.40
CA TRP A 183 -16.60 -10.79 5.59
C TRP A 183 -17.69 -10.74 4.51
N ILE A 184 -17.33 -10.94 3.24
CA ILE A 184 -18.31 -11.00 2.14
C ILE A 184 -19.35 -12.11 2.41
N ASN A 185 -18.90 -13.31 2.77
CA ASN A 185 -19.78 -14.43 3.09
C ASN A 185 -20.72 -14.11 4.27
N ASP A 186 -20.20 -13.47 5.34
CA ASP A 186 -21.00 -13.06 6.49
C ASP A 186 -22.08 -12.04 6.11
N VAL A 187 -21.75 -11.06 5.26
CA VAL A 187 -22.73 -10.08 4.77
C VAL A 187 -23.82 -10.75 3.96
N ILE A 188 -23.47 -11.69 3.07
CA ILE A 188 -24.44 -12.46 2.28
C ILE A 188 -25.37 -13.26 3.20
N LEU A 189 -24.81 -13.99 4.17
CA LEU A 189 -25.58 -14.82 5.11
C LEU A 189 -26.53 -14.01 6.00
N ARG A 190 -26.18 -12.77 6.36
CA ARG A 190 -27.06 -11.88 7.16
C ARG A 190 -28.23 -11.28 6.37
N LYS A 191 -28.22 -11.41 5.03
CA LYS A 191 -29.22 -10.82 4.13
C LYS A 191 -30.13 -11.88 3.48
N VAL A 192 -29.84 -13.16 3.68
CA VAL A 192 -30.75 -14.30 3.44
C VAL A 192 -31.60 -14.53 4.68
#